data_AF-A0A8T3MA58-F1
#
_entry.id   AF-A0A8T3MA58-F1
#
_cell.length_a   1.000
_cell.length_b   1.000
_cell.length_c   1.000
_cell.angle_alpha   90.00
_cell.angle_beta   90.00
_cell.angle_gamma   90.00
#
_symmetry.space_group_name_H-M   'P 1'
#
loop_
_entity.id
_entity.type
_entity.pdbx_description
1 polymer ?
#
loop_
_entity_poly.entity_id
_entity_poly.type
_entity_poly.pdbx_seq_one_letter_code
_entity_poly.pdbx_strand_id
1 'polypeptide(L)'
;MSFLKRLFGSTSAPPTWPPPGPITTWPVGDLKGKLEVDAVLFEPVRKTVNVVGEGSYQGSLERLAGGRTIDGPRDRYHTAILLPEPTNPYDPNAVRVAVVTSSGDGATIGYLSREDAVAYRPVIDRLAAQGKVAACRA
;
A
#
# COMPACT_ATOMS: atom_id res chain seq x y z
N MET A 1 9.83 39.22 37.64
CA MET A 1 9.15 37.92 37.69
C MET A 1 8.64 37.63 36.29
N SER A 2 9.30 36.75 35.53
CA SER A 2 8.79 35.42 35.11
C SER A 2 7.30 35.47 34.74
N PHE A 3 6.86 35.13 33.53
CA PHE A 3 6.84 33.77 33.04
C PHE A 3 6.88 33.71 31.50
N LEU A 4 7.93 33.07 30.97
CA LEU A 4 7.99 32.54 29.61
C LEU A 4 7.04 31.34 29.47
N LYS A 5 6.13 31.38 28.50
CA LYS A 5 5.46 30.17 27.99
C LYS A 5 5.69 30.09 26.49
N ARG A 6 6.84 29.51 26.11
CA ARG A 6 7.09 29.04 24.74
C ARG A 6 6.18 27.85 24.49
N LEU A 7 5.07 28.08 23.79
CA LEU A 7 4.31 27.02 23.13
C LEU A 7 5.14 26.56 21.93
N PHE A 8 5.93 25.51 22.11
CA PHE A 8 6.44 24.73 20.99
C PHE A 8 5.25 23.98 20.39
N GLY A 9 4.49 24.65 19.55
CA GLY A 9 3.71 24.00 18.51
C GLY A 9 4.70 23.39 17.55
N SER A 10 5.01 22.10 17.72
CA SER A 10 5.66 21.32 16.67
C SER A 10 4.64 21.18 15.55
N THR A 11 4.59 22.16 14.66
CA THR A 11 4.02 21.98 13.32
C THR A 11 4.96 21.03 12.60
N SER A 12 4.81 19.72 12.80
CA SER A 12 5.50 18.76 11.95
C SER A 12 5.01 19.01 10.54
N ALA A 13 5.93 19.22 9.61
CA ALA A 13 5.61 19.21 8.18
C ALA A 13 4.70 17.99 7.90
N PRO A 14 3.72 18.11 6.99
CA PRO A 14 2.91 16.95 6.63
C PRO A 14 3.85 15.79 6.29
N PRO A 15 3.59 14.58 6.80
CA PRO A 15 4.48 13.45 6.57
C PRO A 15 4.71 13.31 5.06
N THR A 16 5.97 13.39 4.65
CA THR A 16 6.34 13.13 3.25
C THR A 16 6.05 11.67 2.97
N TRP A 17 5.24 11.40 1.97
CA TRP A 17 4.96 10.04 1.51
C TRP A 17 5.73 9.77 0.22
N PRO A 18 6.39 8.61 0.09
CA PRO A 18 6.54 7.56 1.11
C PRO A 18 7.45 7.97 2.29
N PRO A 19 7.30 7.35 3.46
CA PRO A 19 8.17 7.62 4.60
C PRO A 19 9.61 7.22 4.27
N PRO A 20 10.62 7.91 4.85
CA PRO A 20 12.01 7.56 4.64
C PRO A 20 12.30 6.15 5.16
N GLY A 21 13.27 5.49 4.53
CA GLY A 21 13.72 4.16 4.89
C GLY A 21 13.24 3.06 3.94
N PRO A 22 13.50 1.79 4.29
CA PRO A 22 13.18 0.65 3.43
C PRO A 22 11.67 0.52 3.20
N ILE A 23 11.28 0.07 2.01
CA ILE A 23 9.87 -0.23 1.68
C ILE A 23 9.24 -1.21 2.69
N THR A 24 10.03 -2.12 3.25
CA THR A 24 9.61 -3.10 4.26
C THR A 24 9.16 -2.49 5.59
N THR A 25 9.43 -1.20 5.83
CA THR A 25 9.04 -0.50 7.07
C THR A 25 7.86 0.45 6.85
N TRP A 26 7.27 0.48 5.65
CA TRP A 26 6.16 1.38 5.36
C TRP A 26 4.89 0.96 6.12
N PRO A 27 4.16 1.90 6.75
CA PRO A 27 3.03 1.58 7.60
C PRO A 27 1.84 1.00 6.81
N VAL A 28 1.04 0.18 7.51
CA VAL A 28 -0.23 -0.37 7.00
C VAL A 28 -1.30 0.72 6.99
N GLY A 29 -2.22 0.64 6.04
CA GLY A 29 -3.38 1.53 5.95
C GLY A 29 -3.26 2.51 4.80
N ASP A 30 -3.58 3.78 5.06
CA ASP A 30 -3.62 4.84 4.06
C ASP A 30 -2.21 5.25 3.60
N LEU A 31 -2.01 5.21 2.29
CA LEU A 31 -0.88 5.80 1.59
C LEU A 31 -1.28 7.24 1.27
N LYS A 32 -0.94 8.18 2.18
CA LYS A 32 -1.45 9.56 2.13
C LYS A 32 -0.59 10.46 1.26
N GLY A 33 -1.21 11.19 0.35
CA GLY A 33 -0.51 12.11 -0.55
C GLY A 33 0.06 11.40 -1.78
N LYS A 34 0.67 12.16 -2.69
CA LYS A 34 1.18 11.62 -3.97
C LYS A 34 2.27 10.59 -3.71
N LEU A 35 1.98 9.32 -4.00
CA LEU A 35 3.00 8.27 -3.99
C LEU A 35 3.93 8.45 -5.20
N GLU A 36 5.14 8.94 -4.95
CA GLU A 36 6.22 8.99 -5.94
C GLU A 36 7.23 7.87 -5.63
N VAL A 37 7.14 6.76 -6.36
CA VAL A 37 8.04 5.61 -6.24
C VAL A 37 8.26 4.95 -7.59
N ASP A 38 9.46 4.45 -7.82
CA ASP A 38 9.75 3.61 -8.98
C ASP A 38 8.99 2.29 -8.87
N ALA A 39 8.09 2.04 -9.82
CA ALA A 39 7.29 0.82 -9.87
C ALA A 39 7.69 -0.05 -11.06
N VAL A 40 7.74 -1.36 -10.83
CA VAL A 40 7.84 -2.37 -11.89
C VAL A 40 6.45 -2.97 -12.11
N LEU A 41 5.83 -2.61 -13.23
CA LEU A 41 4.50 -3.11 -13.60
C LEU A 41 4.60 -4.51 -14.21
N PHE A 42 4.02 -5.48 -13.52
CA PHE A 42 3.79 -6.84 -14.00
C PHE A 42 2.46 -6.89 -14.75
N GLU A 43 2.52 -7.00 -16.08
CA GLU A 43 1.33 -7.16 -16.91
C GLU A 43 0.74 -8.57 -16.73
N PRO A 44 -0.60 -8.70 -16.68
CA PRO A 44 -1.28 -9.97 -16.46
C PRO A 44 -1.27 -10.82 -17.73
N VAL A 45 -0.10 -11.36 -18.09
CA VAL A 45 0.04 -12.20 -19.29
C VAL A 45 -0.39 -13.65 -19.01
N ARG A 46 -0.24 -14.13 -17.76
CA ARG A 46 -0.41 -15.58 -17.45
C ARG A 46 -1.08 -15.93 -16.12
N LYS A 47 -1.14 -15.03 -15.13
CA LYS A 47 -1.66 -15.38 -13.80
C LYS A 47 -2.23 -14.15 -13.10
N THR A 48 -3.37 -14.35 -12.43
CA THR A 48 -3.91 -13.47 -11.39
C THR A 48 -3.61 -14.07 -10.01
N VAL A 49 -3.49 -13.23 -9.00
CA VAL A 49 -3.28 -13.63 -7.60
C VAL A 49 -4.46 -13.19 -6.77
N ASN A 50 -4.80 -13.98 -5.74
CA ASN A 50 -5.91 -13.64 -4.86
C ASN A 50 -5.46 -12.69 -3.75
N VAL A 51 -6.25 -11.64 -3.55
CA VAL A 51 -6.16 -10.79 -2.37
C VAL A 51 -7.04 -11.40 -1.27
N VAL A 52 -6.49 -11.54 -0.08
CA VAL A 52 -7.17 -12.08 1.10
C VAL A 52 -7.19 -11.06 2.23
N GLY A 53 -8.11 -11.23 3.18
CA GLY A 53 -8.26 -10.32 4.32
C GLY A 53 -9.02 -9.03 3.99
N GLU A 54 -9.59 -8.92 2.78
CA GLU A 54 -10.33 -7.75 2.28
C GLU A 54 -11.51 -7.34 3.17
N GLY A 55 -12.06 -8.27 3.94
CA GLY A 55 -13.12 -8.00 4.93
C GLY A 55 -12.70 -6.92 5.94
N SER A 56 -11.43 -6.88 6.34
CA SER A 56 -10.88 -5.87 7.26
C SER A 56 -10.67 -4.51 6.60
N TYR A 57 -10.80 -4.41 5.27
CA TYR A 57 -10.49 -3.23 4.46
C TYR A 57 -11.67 -2.76 3.60
N GLN A 58 -12.91 -3.17 3.92
CA GLN A 58 -14.10 -2.80 3.15
C GLN A 58 -14.28 -1.28 3.01
N GLY A 59 -13.96 -0.50 4.05
CA GLY A 59 -14.01 0.96 3.98
C GLY A 59 -12.96 1.56 3.03
N SER A 60 -11.75 0.99 2.99
CA SER A 60 -10.71 1.37 2.03
C SER A 60 -11.15 1.06 0.60
N LEU A 61 -11.64 -0.16 0.37
CA LEU A 61 -12.13 -0.60 -0.94
C LEU A 61 -13.27 0.27 -1.45
N GLU A 62 -14.27 0.55 -0.61
CA GLU A 62 -15.41 1.39 -0.99
C GLU A 62 -14.98 2.81 -1.37
N ARG A 63 -14.07 3.41 -0.58
CA ARG A 63 -13.54 4.74 -0.87
C ARG A 63 -12.73 4.76 -2.18
N LEU A 64 -11.81 3.81 -2.35
CA LEU A 64 -10.93 3.76 -3.53
C LEU A 64 -11.70 3.43 -4.82
N ALA A 65 -12.74 2.61 -4.72
CA ALA A 65 -13.61 2.23 -5.82
C ALA A 65 -14.62 3.32 -6.21
N GLY A 66 -14.60 4.48 -5.53
CA GLY A 66 -15.54 5.56 -5.76
C GLY A 66 -16.97 5.23 -5.33
N GLY A 67 -17.19 4.26 -4.43
CA GLY A 67 -18.50 3.82 -3.97
C GLY A 67 -19.16 2.75 -4.84
N ARG A 68 -20.22 2.14 -4.29
CA ARG A 68 -20.99 1.06 -4.95
C ARG A 68 -22.10 1.63 -5.84
N THR A 69 -22.26 1.05 -7.03
CA THR A 69 -23.38 1.30 -7.95
C THR A 69 -24.06 -0.01 -8.32
N ILE A 70 -25.21 0.06 -9.01
CA ILE A 70 -25.91 -1.13 -9.49
C ILE A 70 -25.05 -1.95 -10.48
N ASP A 71 -24.14 -1.29 -11.19
CA ASP A 71 -23.25 -1.92 -12.18
C ASP A 71 -21.88 -2.29 -11.59
N GLY A 72 -21.71 -2.21 -10.27
CA GLY A 72 -20.44 -2.45 -9.58
C GLY A 72 -19.76 -1.15 -9.11
N PRO A 73 -18.43 -1.14 -8.89
CA PRO A 73 -17.73 0.06 -8.44
C PRO A 73 -17.71 1.14 -9.53
N ARG A 74 -17.70 2.42 -9.12
CA ARG A 74 -17.57 3.55 -10.06
C ARG A 74 -16.22 3.50 -10.77
N ASP A 75 -15.16 3.23 -10.00
CA ASP A 75 -13.80 3.11 -10.51
C ASP A 75 -13.39 1.64 -10.53
N ARG A 76 -13.34 1.06 -11.74
CA ARG A 76 -13.12 -0.38 -11.96
C ARG A 76 -11.67 -0.79 -12.15
N TYR A 77 -10.80 0.18 -12.47
CA TYR A 77 -9.42 -0.10 -12.86
C TYR A 77 -8.47 0.65 -11.96
N HIS A 78 -7.61 -0.11 -11.28
CA HIS A 78 -6.65 0.43 -10.35
C HIS A 78 -5.27 -0.16 -10.58
N THR A 79 -4.25 0.51 -10.03
CA THR A 79 -2.92 -0.09 -9.88
C THR A 79 -2.78 -0.58 -8.46
N ALA A 80 -2.53 -1.87 -8.30
CA ALA A 80 -2.11 -2.44 -7.03
C ALA A 80 -0.58 -2.43 -6.94
N ILE A 81 -0.06 -2.14 -5.76
CA ILE A 81 1.34 -2.30 -5.39
C ILE A 81 1.48 -3.37 -4.31
N LEU A 82 2.55 -4.14 -4.40
CA LEU A 82 2.86 -5.25 -3.49
C LEU A 82 4.00 -4.82 -2.58
N LEU A 83 3.72 -4.81 -1.28
CA LEU A 83 4.62 -4.29 -0.25
C LEU A 83 5.00 -5.42 0.71
N PRO A 84 6.29 -5.79 0.80
CA PRO A 84 6.75 -6.80 1.75
C PRO A 84 6.57 -6.33 3.20
N GLU A 85 6.03 -7.18 4.07
CA GLU A 85 5.79 -6.85 5.49
C GLU A 85 6.45 -7.90 6.41
N PRO A 86 7.80 -7.98 6.47
CA PRO A 86 8.50 -9.01 7.24
C PRO A 86 8.29 -8.91 8.76
N THR A 87 7.82 -7.77 9.25
CA THR A 87 7.48 -7.54 10.67
C THR A 87 6.03 -7.87 10.98
N ASN A 88 5.28 -8.44 10.03
CA ASN A 88 3.89 -8.84 10.27
C ASN A 88 3.84 -9.94 11.35
N PRO A 89 3.01 -9.80 12.40
CA PRO A 89 3.00 -10.72 13.53
C PRO A 89 2.42 -12.11 13.19
N TYR A 90 1.70 -12.25 12.08
CA TYR A 90 1.02 -13.49 11.70
C TYR A 90 1.75 -14.28 10.61
N ASP A 91 2.57 -13.60 9.80
CA ASP A 91 3.32 -14.21 8.70
C ASP A 91 4.56 -13.37 8.32
N PRO A 92 5.79 -13.83 8.56
CA PRO A 92 6.99 -13.09 8.15
C PRO A 92 7.14 -13.00 6.62
N ASN A 93 6.44 -13.83 5.85
CA ASN A 93 6.40 -13.75 4.39
C ASN A 93 5.28 -12.84 3.88
N ALA A 94 4.48 -12.22 4.76
CA ALA A 94 3.34 -11.39 4.36
C ALA A 94 3.72 -10.38 3.26
N VAL A 95 2.85 -10.32 2.25
CA VAL A 95 2.91 -9.31 1.19
C VAL A 95 1.59 -8.55 1.24
N ARG A 96 1.68 -7.30 1.67
CA ARG A 96 0.57 -6.37 1.72
C ARG A 96 0.22 -5.90 0.31
N VAL A 97 -1.07 -5.82 0.02
CA VAL A 97 -1.60 -5.28 -1.23
C VAL A 97 -2.22 -3.93 -0.94
N ALA A 98 -1.74 -2.90 -1.63
CA ALA A 98 -2.31 -1.57 -1.57
C ALA A 98 -2.70 -1.11 -2.98
N VAL A 99 -3.82 -0.42 -3.09
CA VAL A 99 -4.28 0.18 -4.34
C VAL A 99 -3.97 1.67 -4.31
N VAL A 100 -3.49 2.19 -5.44
CA VAL A 100 -3.29 3.62 -5.68
C VAL A 100 -4.23 4.11 -6.78
N THR A 101 -4.82 5.28 -6.57
CA THR A 101 -5.71 5.93 -7.52
C THR A 101 -4.94 6.87 -8.45
N SER A 102 -5.61 7.39 -9.47
CA SER A 102 -5.05 8.41 -10.36
C SER A 102 -4.77 9.76 -9.66
N SER A 103 -5.41 10.05 -8.52
CA SER A 103 -5.11 11.23 -7.71
C SER A 103 -3.80 11.09 -6.91
N GLY A 104 -3.26 9.88 -6.83
CA GLY A 104 -2.04 9.55 -6.10
C GLY A 104 -2.28 9.04 -4.68
N ASP A 105 -3.52 9.11 -4.18
CA ASP A 105 -3.89 8.53 -2.89
C ASP A 105 -3.96 7.00 -3.00
N GLY A 106 -3.68 6.31 -1.90
CA GLY A 106 -3.85 4.87 -1.86
C GLY A 106 -4.20 4.34 -0.49
N ALA A 107 -4.58 3.06 -0.44
CA ALA A 107 -4.77 2.37 0.82
C ALA A 107 -4.51 0.88 0.68
N THR A 108 -4.12 0.28 1.81
CA THR A 108 -4.09 -1.17 1.96
C THR A 108 -5.49 -1.74 1.78
N ILE A 109 -5.62 -2.76 0.93
CA ILE A 109 -6.87 -3.46 0.65
C ILE A 109 -6.85 -4.92 1.13
N GLY A 110 -5.68 -5.45 1.47
CA GLY A 110 -5.52 -6.82 1.93
C GLY A 110 -4.08 -7.30 1.80
N TYR A 111 -3.95 -8.60 1.66
CA TYR A 111 -2.67 -9.30 1.54
C TYR A 111 -2.73 -10.34 0.43
N LEU A 112 -1.59 -10.75 -0.11
CA LEU A 112 -1.54 -11.96 -0.92
C LEU A 112 -1.89 -13.18 -0.06
N SER A 113 -2.42 -14.22 -0.68
CA SER A 113 -2.52 -15.54 -0.06
C SER A 113 -1.14 -15.99 0.46
N ARG A 114 -1.08 -16.81 1.52
CA ARG A 114 0.21 -17.30 2.06
C ARG A 114 1.05 -18.01 0.99
N GLU A 115 0.39 -18.77 0.13
CA GLU A 115 1.00 -19.51 -0.98
C GLU A 115 1.62 -18.57 -2.02
N ASP A 116 0.86 -17.57 -2.48
CA ASP A 116 1.35 -16.58 -3.43
C ASP A 116 2.42 -15.68 -2.79
N ALA A 117 2.26 -15.31 -1.51
CA ALA A 117 3.24 -14.54 -0.77
C ALA A 117 4.61 -15.24 -0.78
N VAL A 118 4.68 -16.52 -0.40
CA VAL A 118 5.90 -17.33 -0.47
C VAL A 118 6.46 -17.42 -1.89
N ALA A 119 5.60 -17.64 -2.89
CA ALA A 119 6.02 -17.78 -4.28
C ALA A 119 6.63 -16.48 -4.86
N TYR A 120 6.07 -15.32 -4.53
CA TYR A 120 6.47 -14.03 -5.10
C TYR A 120 7.43 -13.23 -4.21
N ARG A 121 7.63 -13.62 -2.94
CA ARG A 121 8.53 -12.90 -2.03
C ARG A 121 9.93 -12.67 -2.59
N PRO A 122 10.60 -13.63 -3.25
CA PRO A 122 11.95 -13.43 -3.75
C PRO A 122 12.08 -12.27 -4.75
N VAL A 123 11.11 -12.10 -5.65
CA VAL A 123 11.13 -11.00 -6.63
C VAL A 123 10.72 -9.67 -5.98
N ILE A 124 9.73 -9.70 -5.09
CA ILE A 124 9.26 -8.51 -4.38
C ILE A 124 10.36 -7.94 -3.48
N ASP A 125 11.08 -8.79 -2.75
CA ASP A 125 12.19 -8.37 -1.88
C ASP A 125 13.36 -7.80 -2.68
N ARG A 126 13.67 -8.42 -3.82
CA ARG A 126 14.70 -7.90 -4.72
C ARG A 126 14.38 -6.49 -5.21
N LEU A 127 13.12 -6.24 -5.57
CA LEU A 127 12.68 -4.90 -5.98
C LEU A 127 12.71 -3.93 -4.80
N ALA A 128 12.22 -4.35 -3.63
CA ALA A 128 12.22 -3.51 -2.43
C ALA A 128 13.64 -3.09 -2.00
N ALA A 129 14.61 -4.01 -2.07
CA ALA A 129 16.03 -3.73 -1.80
C ALA A 129 16.65 -2.72 -2.80
N GLN A 130 16.05 -2.56 -3.98
CA GLN A 130 16.43 -1.57 -4.98
C GLN A 130 15.63 -0.25 -4.86
N GLY A 131 14.78 -0.11 -3.82
CA GLY A 131 13.90 1.04 -3.66
C GLY A 131 12.70 1.05 -4.62
N LYS A 132 12.38 -0.09 -5.24
CA LYS A 132 11.29 -0.23 -6.21
C LYS A 132 10.13 -1.04 -5.64
N VAL A 133 8.91 -0.75 -6.08
CA VAL A 133 7.71 -1.55 -5.76
C VAL A 133 7.32 -2.43 -6.93
N ALA A 134 6.84 -3.64 -6.62
CA ALA A 134 6.13 -4.45 -7.61
C ALA A 134 4.71 -3.90 -7.76
N ALA A 135 4.23 -3.75 -8.99
CA ALA A 135 2.89 -3.27 -9.30
C ALA A 135 2.17 -4.18 -10.29
N CYS A 136 0.85 -4.22 -10.24
CA CYS A 136 0.01 -4.91 -11.22
C CYS A 136 -1.32 -4.17 -11.39
N ARG A 137 -2.06 -4.51 -12.45
CA ARG A 137 -3.43 -4.03 -12.64
C ARG A 137 -4.39 -4.85 -11.77
N ALA A 138 -5.32 -4.16 -11.10
CA ALA A 138 -6.35 -4.74 -10.25
C ALA A 138 -7.73 -4.14 -10.57
#